data_AF-A0A429ERY5-F1
#
_entry.id   AF-A0A429ERY5-F1
#
_cell.length_a   1.000
_cell.length_b   1.000
_cell.length_c   1.000
_cell.angle_alpha   90.00
_cell.angle_beta   90.00
_cell.angle_gamma   90.00
#
_symmetry.space_group_name_H-M   'P 1'
#
loop_
_entity.id
_entity.type
_entity.pdbx_description
1 polymer ?
#
loop_
_entity_poly.entity_id
_entity_poly.type
_entity_poly.pdbx_seq_one_letter_code
_entity_poly.pdbx_strand_id
1 'polypeptide(L)'
;MDVTFQRTGRRRYATIVAVPGRPPRRMDPAPGYDDHIPHDLVHYLAEAELGLANGVFGRAAAGGGGFIETVDRPGDRRARARAQRRLKKREASLGRADTGDMALSEELAGLTALAWWRRAGAERPAWAEHVAIPAERTAAVDRILGRLDEAARLWHGLPVGGSVTYTWPGTRPSVDAGASVRR
;
A
#
# COMPACT_ATOMS: atom_id res chain seq x y z
N MET A 1 12.05 -4.88 -4.35
CA MET A 1 10.77 -4.76 -5.07
C MET A 1 10.36 -3.32 -4.96
N ASP A 2 10.00 -2.67 -6.06
CA ASP A 2 9.49 -1.30 -5.99
C ASP A 2 7.98 -1.31 -5.84
N VAL A 3 7.48 -0.41 -5.00
CA VAL A 3 6.06 -0.19 -4.72
C VAL A 3 5.74 1.25 -5.05
N THR A 4 4.89 1.46 -6.04
CA THR A 4 4.50 2.79 -6.52
C THR A 4 3.04 3.05 -6.22
N PHE A 5 2.78 4.14 -5.53
CA PHE A 5 1.45 4.71 -5.31
C PHE A 5 1.25 5.85 -6.31
N GLN A 6 0.32 5.68 -7.24
CA GLN A 6 0.10 6.63 -8.33
C GLN A 6 -1.29 7.25 -8.21
N ARG A 7 -1.40 8.58 -8.27
CA ARG A 7 -2.70 9.26 -8.42
C ARG A 7 -3.22 9.05 -9.84
N THR A 8 -4.29 8.31 -10.00
CA THR A 8 -4.86 7.95 -11.31
C THR A 8 -6.04 8.82 -11.71
N GLY A 9 -6.61 9.58 -10.78
CA GLY A 9 -7.69 10.51 -11.05
C GLY A 9 -8.15 11.24 -9.80
N ARG A 10 -9.22 12.03 -9.95
CA ARG A 10 -9.89 12.64 -8.79
C ARG A 10 -10.46 11.52 -7.92
N ARG A 11 -10.06 11.51 -6.66
CA ARG A 11 -10.46 10.49 -5.69
C ARG A 11 -10.10 9.04 -6.06
N ARG A 12 -8.98 8.85 -6.77
CA ARG A 12 -8.53 7.54 -7.25
C ARG A 12 -7.01 7.42 -7.23
N TYR A 13 -6.54 6.24 -6.85
CA TYR A 13 -5.14 5.88 -6.97
C TYR A 13 -4.96 4.42 -7.37
N ALA A 14 -3.76 4.09 -7.81
CA ALA A 14 -3.33 2.74 -8.06
C ALA A 14 -2.09 2.41 -7.22
N THR A 15 -2.00 1.15 -6.83
CA THR A 15 -0.82 0.57 -6.19
C THR A 15 -0.17 -0.39 -7.18
N ILE A 16 1.10 -0.18 -7.51
CA ILE A 16 1.86 -0.95 -8.50
C ILE A 16 3.05 -1.58 -7.80
N VAL A 17 3.24 -2.89 -7.97
CA VAL A 17 4.37 -3.64 -7.42
C VAL A 17 5.23 -4.21 -8.55
N ALA A 18 6.52 -3.85 -8.56
CA ALA A 18 7.49 -4.28 -9.55
C ALA A 18 8.59 -5.11 -8.87
N VAL A 19 8.59 -6.42 -9.15
CA VAL A 19 9.63 -7.34 -8.69
C VAL A 19 10.60 -7.58 -9.85
N PRO A 20 11.93 -7.39 -9.67
CA PRO A 20 12.90 -7.65 -10.73
C PRO A 20 12.72 -9.03 -11.37
N GLY A 21 12.77 -9.08 -12.71
CA GLY A 21 12.56 -10.32 -13.47
C GLY A 21 11.11 -10.83 -13.51
N ARG A 22 10.14 -10.06 -13.02
CA ARG A 22 8.71 -10.39 -13.11
C ARG A 22 7.92 -9.25 -13.75
N PRO A 23 6.84 -9.58 -14.47
CA PRO A 23 5.81 -8.62 -14.82
C PRO A 23 5.35 -7.75 -13.64
N PRO A 24 5.20 -6.43 -13.83
CA PRO A 24 4.58 -5.58 -12.81
C PRO A 24 3.14 -6.02 -12.57
N ARG A 25 2.69 -5.85 -11.34
CA ARG A 25 1.30 -6.12 -10.93
C ARG A 25 0.70 -4.84 -10.36
N ARG A 26 -0.57 -4.59 -10.64
CA ARG A 26 -1.29 -3.37 -10.30
C ARG A 26 -2.63 -3.70 -9.64
N MET A 27 -3.05 -2.82 -8.76
CA MET A 27 -4.41 -2.73 -8.26
C MET A 27 -4.93 -1.32 -8.57
N ASP A 28 -5.97 -1.20 -9.39
CA ASP A 28 -6.54 0.07 -9.85
C ASP A 28 -8.05 -0.08 -10.18
N PRO A 29 -8.95 0.66 -9.50
CA PRO A 29 -8.64 1.50 -8.35
C PRO A 29 -8.20 0.64 -7.17
N ALA A 30 -7.23 1.15 -6.41
CA ALA A 30 -6.93 0.58 -5.09
C ALA A 30 -8.11 0.85 -4.12
N PRO A 31 -8.38 -0.06 -3.18
CA PRO A 31 -9.46 0.11 -2.21
C PRO A 31 -9.14 1.23 -1.21
N GLY A 32 -10.17 1.69 -0.48
CA GLY A 32 -9.99 2.62 0.64
C GLY A 32 -9.41 3.96 0.23
N TYR A 33 -10.02 4.64 -0.74
CA TYR A 33 -9.63 6.01 -1.07
C TYR A 33 -9.80 6.93 0.14
N ASP A 34 -8.75 7.69 0.45
CA ASP A 34 -8.74 8.78 1.42
C ASP A 34 -7.99 9.97 0.80
N ASP A 35 -8.52 11.19 1.01
CA ASP A 35 -8.00 12.42 0.42
C ASP A 35 -6.60 12.79 0.92
N HIS A 36 -6.24 12.33 2.11
CA HIS A 36 -5.00 12.66 2.79
C HIS A 36 -3.95 11.58 2.63
N ILE A 37 -4.29 10.32 2.86
CA ILE A 37 -3.34 9.19 2.83
C ILE A 37 -3.98 7.92 2.27
N PRO A 38 -3.39 7.29 1.23
CA PRO A 38 -3.85 5.99 0.76
C PRO A 38 -3.75 4.92 1.84
N HIS A 39 -4.80 4.12 2.03
CA HIS A 39 -4.80 3.02 2.98
C HIS A 39 -3.65 2.02 2.73
N ASP A 40 -3.43 1.64 1.48
CA ASP A 40 -2.31 0.76 1.09
C ASP A 40 -0.94 1.36 1.46
N LEU A 41 -0.80 2.70 1.47
CA LEU A 41 0.45 3.35 1.87
C LEU A 41 0.69 3.22 3.38
N VAL A 42 -0.37 3.24 4.19
CA VAL A 42 -0.27 2.98 5.63
C VAL A 42 0.18 1.54 5.88
N HIS A 43 -0.41 0.56 5.18
CA HIS A 43 0.05 -0.83 5.23
C HIS A 43 1.52 -0.95 4.86
N TYR A 44 1.95 -0.32 3.77
CA TYR A 44 3.35 -0.36 3.34
C TYR A 44 4.30 0.11 4.44
N LEU A 45 4.01 1.27 5.03
CA LEU A 45 4.85 1.85 6.07
C LEU A 45 4.82 1.03 7.37
N ALA A 46 3.65 0.51 7.75
CA ALA A 46 3.53 -0.36 8.92
C ALA A 46 4.38 -1.63 8.75
N GLU A 47 4.26 -2.29 7.60
CA GLU A 47 5.00 -3.52 7.33
C GLU A 47 6.50 -3.27 7.18
N ALA A 48 6.90 -2.20 6.48
CA ALA A 48 8.31 -1.86 6.27
C ALA A 48 9.01 -1.44 7.57
N GLU A 49 8.38 -0.58 8.39
CA GLU A 49 8.95 -0.06 9.64
C GLU A 49 9.08 -1.14 10.73
N LEU A 50 8.20 -2.15 10.70
CA LEU A 50 8.17 -3.24 11.69
C LEU A 50 8.70 -4.58 11.16
N GLY A 51 9.08 -4.65 9.89
CA GLY A 51 9.63 -5.87 9.28
C GLY A 51 8.61 -6.99 9.10
N LEU A 52 7.33 -6.68 8.88
CA LEU A 52 6.29 -7.68 8.66
C LEU A 52 6.45 -8.30 7.27
N ALA A 53 6.90 -9.54 7.21
CA ALA A 53 7.26 -10.21 5.96
C ALA A 53 6.07 -10.93 5.31
N ASN A 54 5.01 -11.21 6.06
CA ASN A 54 3.82 -11.92 5.57
C ASN A 54 2.55 -11.04 5.53
N GLY A 55 2.69 -9.71 5.60
CA GLY A 55 1.63 -8.74 5.30
C GLY A 55 1.34 -8.61 3.79
N VAL A 56 0.61 -7.57 3.39
CA VAL A 56 0.21 -7.28 2.01
C VAL A 56 1.42 -7.15 1.08
N PHE A 57 2.41 -6.33 1.45
CA PHE A 57 3.58 -6.04 0.62
C PHE A 57 4.67 -7.08 0.79
N GLY A 58 4.83 -7.62 1.99
CA GLY A 58 5.68 -8.79 2.21
C GLY A 58 5.28 -9.98 1.31
N ARG A 59 3.98 -10.31 1.26
CA ARG A 59 3.47 -11.33 0.32
C ARG A 59 3.59 -10.92 -1.13
N ALA A 60 3.35 -9.64 -1.46
CA ALA A 60 3.58 -9.15 -2.82
C ALA A 60 5.02 -9.40 -3.26
N ALA A 61 6.01 -9.10 -2.41
CA ALA A 61 7.43 -9.37 -2.67
C ALA A 61 7.72 -10.87 -2.86
N ALA A 62 7.07 -11.73 -2.07
CA ALA A 62 7.16 -13.20 -2.19
C ALA A 62 6.39 -13.80 -3.39
N GLY A 63 5.80 -12.97 -4.25
CA GLY A 63 5.09 -13.36 -5.46
C GLY A 63 3.61 -13.73 -5.25
N GLY A 64 3.05 -13.43 -4.08
CA GLY A 64 1.61 -13.45 -3.79
C GLY A 64 0.99 -12.05 -3.87
N GLY A 65 0.03 -11.78 -2.99
CA GLY A 65 -0.76 -10.55 -2.91
C GLY A 65 -1.98 -10.53 -3.85
N GLY A 66 -2.87 -9.57 -3.62
CA GLY A 66 -4.08 -9.34 -4.42
C GLY A 66 -3.86 -8.59 -5.75
N PHE A 67 -2.61 -8.32 -6.14
CA PHE A 67 -2.27 -7.50 -7.31
C PHE A 67 -2.40 -8.27 -8.63
N ILE A 68 -2.90 -7.61 -9.67
CA ILE A 68 -3.15 -8.20 -10.99
C ILE A 68 -1.98 -7.87 -11.94
N GLU A 69 -1.43 -8.87 -12.61
CA GLU A 69 -0.40 -8.69 -13.65
C GLU A 69 -0.88 -7.76 -14.78
N THR A 70 -0.10 -6.75 -15.17
CA THR A 70 -0.52 -5.70 -16.13
C THR A 70 -0.13 -5.97 -17.57
N VAL A 71 0.51 -7.11 -17.89
CA VAL A 71 0.99 -7.36 -19.25
C VAL A 71 -0.17 -7.85 -20.10
N ASP A 72 -0.81 -6.93 -20.81
CA ASP A 72 -1.69 -7.24 -21.93
C ASP A 72 -0.82 -7.58 -23.15
N ARG A 73 -0.55 -8.87 -23.36
CA ARG A 73 -0.17 -9.37 -24.69
C ARG A 73 -1.46 -9.71 -25.46
N PRO A 74 -1.74 -9.09 -26.62
CA PRO A 74 -2.86 -9.49 -27.46
C PRO A 74 -2.76 -10.98 -27.78
N GLY A 75 -3.82 -11.75 -27.48
CA GLY A 75 -3.97 -13.14 -27.93
C GLY A 75 -3.77 -14.25 -26.89
N ASP A 76 -3.26 -14.00 -25.68
CA ASP A 76 -2.95 -15.10 -24.73
C ASP A 76 -3.80 -15.09 -23.45
N ARG A 77 -5.13 -15.15 -23.62
CA ARG A 77 -6.10 -15.35 -22.53
C ARG A 77 -5.72 -16.56 -21.66
N ARG A 78 -5.12 -17.59 -22.26
CA ARG A 78 -4.72 -18.81 -21.56
C ARG A 78 -3.51 -18.59 -20.66
N ALA A 79 -2.47 -17.86 -21.09
CA ALA A 79 -1.34 -17.50 -20.25
C ALA A 79 -1.76 -16.59 -19.11
N ARG A 80 -2.66 -15.61 -19.36
CA ARG A 80 -3.22 -14.76 -18.31
C ARG A 80 -3.94 -15.59 -17.24
N ALA A 81 -4.80 -16.52 -17.66
CA ALA A 81 -5.47 -17.42 -16.72
C ALA A 81 -4.49 -18.30 -15.93
N ARG A 82 -3.42 -18.80 -16.57
CA ARG A 82 -2.36 -19.57 -15.88
C ARG A 82 -1.59 -18.71 -14.89
N ALA A 83 -1.23 -17.47 -15.25
CA ALA A 83 -0.54 -16.53 -14.37
C ALA A 83 -1.37 -16.22 -13.13
N GLN A 84 -2.65 -15.90 -13.30
CA GLN A 84 -3.57 -15.63 -12.20
C GLN A 84 -3.76 -16.86 -11.29
N ARG A 85 -3.85 -18.07 -11.84
CA ARG A 85 -3.89 -19.30 -11.03
C ARG A 85 -2.61 -19.51 -10.22
N ARG A 86 -1.44 -19.22 -10.80
CA ARG A 86 -0.15 -19.30 -10.08
C ARG A 86 -0.09 -18.30 -8.93
N LEU A 87 -0.49 -17.05 -9.16
CA LEU A 87 -0.58 -16.02 -8.12
C LEU A 87 -1.53 -16.45 -7.00
N LYS A 88 -2.75 -16.89 -7.33
CA LYS A 88 -3.72 -17.38 -6.34
C LYS A 88 -3.20 -18.57 -5.53
N LYS A 89 -2.54 -19.53 -6.19
CA LYS A 89 -1.93 -20.69 -5.49
C LYS A 89 -0.81 -20.23 -4.55
N ARG A 90 0.02 -19.28 -5.00
CA ARG A 90 1.10 -18.72 -4.18
C ARG A 90 0.55 -17.96 -2.98
N GLU A 91 -0.45 -17.11 -3.18
CA GLU A 91 -1.11 -16.39 -2.10
C GLU A 91 -1.73 -17.34 -1.07
N ALA A 92 -2.46 -18.37 -1.51
CA ALA A 92 -3.01 -19.37 -0.60
C ALA A 92 -1.91 -20.12 0.19
N SER A 93 -0.74 -20.33 -0.40
CA SER A 93 0.40 -20.94 0.29
C SER A 93 1.04 -20.01 1.31
N LEU A 94 1.16 -18.73 1.01
CA LEU A 94 1.70 -17.71 1.92
C LEU A 94 0.74 -17.49 3.08
N GLY A 95 -0.57 -17.40 2.83
CA GLY A 95 -1.58 -17.27 3.86
C GLY A 95 -1.62 -18.45 4.85
N ARG A 96 -1.29 -19.67 4.41
CA ARG A 96 -1.16 -20.84 5.32
C ARG A 96 0.11 -20.79 6.18
N ALA A 97 1.14 -20.08 5.73
CA ALA A 97 2.40 -19.92 6.46
C ALA A 97 2.40 -18.64 7.32
N ASP A 98 1.30 -17.88 7.32
CA ASP A 98 1.19 -16.64 8.07
C ASP A 98 1.07 -16.91 9.57
N THR A 99 1.96 -16.27 10.32
CA THR A 99 2.03 -16.34 11.78
C THR A 99 1.29 -15.19 12.47
N GLY A 100 0.60 -14.34 11.71
CA GLY A 100 -0.18 -13.20 12.22
C GLY A 100 0.21 -11.85 11.65
N ASP A 101 1.20 -11.79 10.75
CA ASP A 101 1.69 -10.53 10.17
C ASP A 101 0.59 -9.81 9.38
N MET A 102 -0.29 -10.54 8.69
CA MET A 102 -1.40 -9.92 7.95
C MET A 102 -2.39 -9.25 8.91
N ALA A 103 -2.77 -9.95 9.98
CA ALA A 103 -3.68 -9.41 10.98
C ALA A 103 -3.06 -8.19 11.70
N LEU A 104 -1.77 -8.28 12.02
CA LEU A 104 -1.04 -7.18 12.64
C LEU A 104 -0.88 -5.98 11.68
N SER A 105 -0.63 -6.22 10.40
CA SER A 105 -0.57 -5.18 9.37
C SER A 105 -1.91 -4.44 9.26
N GLU A 106 -3.03 -5.16 9.23
CA GLU A 106 -4.38 -4.58 9.22
C GLU A 106 -4.68 -3.77 10.49
N GLU A 107 -4.41 -4.36 11.65
CA GLU A 107 -4.59 -3.71 12.95
C GLU A 107 -3.82 -2.38 13.01
N LEU A 108 -2.54 -2.41 12.66
CA LEU A 108 -1.68 -1.24 12.72
C LEU A 108 -2.00 -0.21 11.65
N ALA A 109 -2.42 -0.62 10.45
CA ALA A 109 -2.88 0.30 9.42
C ALA A 109 -4.10 1.10 9.90
N GLY A 110 -5.08 0.43 10.51
CA GLY A 110 -6.26 1.06 11.10
C GLY A 110 -5.90 2.00 12.26
N LEU A 111 -5.12 1.53 13.24
CA LEU A 111 -4.71 2.33 14.40
C LEU A 111 -3.86 3.54 14.01
N THR A 112 -2.94 3.38 13.07
CA THR A 112 -2.07 4.47 12.61
C THR A 112 -2.85 5.51 11.82
N ALA A 113 -3.74 5.09 10.91
CA ALA A 113 -4.61 6.03 10.19
C ALA A 113 -5.47 6.85 11.17
N LEU A 114 -6.05 6.19 12.17
CA LEU A 114 -6.81 6.85 13.22
C LEU A 114 -5.98 7.87 14.00
N ALA A 115 -4.80 7.46 14.46
CA ALA A 115 -3.90 8.33 15.20
C ALA A 115 -3.45 9.54 14.37
N TRP A 116 -3.25 9.32 13.06
CA TRP A 116 -2.89 10.38 12.14
C TRP A 116 -4.03 11.38 11.93
N TRP A 117 -5.26 10.92 11.68
CA TRP A 117 -6.42 11.82 11.56
C TRP A 117 -6.64 12.64 12.84
N ARG A 118 -6.40 12.03 14.01
CA ARG A 118 -6.42 12.72 15.31
C ARG A 118 -5.46 13.88 15.37
N ARG A 119 -4.21 13.63 14.99
CA ARG A 119 -3.12 14.62 15.01
C ARG A 119 -3.27 15.69 13.93
N ALA A 120 -3.70 15.30 12.73
CA ALA A 120 -3.80 16.19 11.58
C ALA A 120 -5.03 17.11 11.61
N GLY A 121 -5.98 16.89 12.54
CA GLY A 121 -7.24 17.63 12.59
C GLY A 121 -8.16 17.35 11.40
N ALA A 122 -7.95 16.23 10.69
CA ALA A 122 -8.76 15.85 9.54
C ALA A 122 -10.18 15.45 9.95
N GLU A 123 -11.14 15.66 9.05
CA GLU A 123 -12.51 15.17 9.19
C GLU A 123 -12.49 13.64 9.26
N ARG A 124 -13.13 13.08 10.29
CA ARG A 124 -13.08 11.65 10.59
C ARG A 124 -14.49 11.09 10.78
N PRO A 125 -14.74 9.82 10.46
CA PRO A 125 -15.99 9.18 10.81
C PRO A 125 -16.23 9.19 12.32
N ALA A 126 -17.48 9.39 12.76
CA ALA A 126 -17.84 9.45 14.18
C ALA A 126 -17.42 8.20 14.98
N TRP A 127 -17.44 7.02 14.35
CA TRP A 127 -16.99 5.78 14.99
C TRP A 127 -15.51 5.82 15.39
N ALA A 128 -14.68 6.60 14.69
CA ALA A 128 -13.24 6.66 14.92
C ALA A 128 -12.90 7.48 16.18
N GLU A 129 -13.78 8.36 16.64
CA GLU A 129 -13.51 9.27 17.75
C GLU A 129 -13.15 8.54 19.05
N HIS A 130 -13.85 7.45 19.35
CA HIS A 130 -13.78 6.76 20.64
C HIS A 130 -12.85 5.54 20.67
N VAL A 131 -12.20 5.19 19.55
CA VAL A 131 -11.33 4.01 19.48
C VAL A 131 -9.99 4.31 20.17
N ALA A 132 -9.76 3.76 21.36
CA ALA A 132 -8.47 3.93 22.04
C ALA A 132 -7.36 3.17 21.30
N ILE A 133 -6.15 3.75 21.26
CA ILE A 133 -4.96 3.01 20.80
C ILE A 133 -4.46 2.20 22.00
N PRO A 134 -4.36 0.86 21.89
CA PRO A 134 -3.86 0.04 22.99
C PRO A 134 -2.44 0.45 23.40
N ALA A 135 -2.13 0.39 24.69
CA ALA A 135 -0.84 0.84 25.23
C ALA A 135 0.33 0.06 24.60
N GLU A 136 0.15 -1.24 24.40
CA GLU A 136 1.09 -2.16 23.76
C GLU A 136 1.33 -1.86 22.27
N ARG A 137 0.44 -1.09 21.62
CA ARG A 137 0.57 -0.67 20.22
C ARG A 137 1.12 0.74 20.05
N THR A 138 1.13 1.54 21.12
CA THR A 138 1.46 2.97 21.07
C THR A 138 2.84 3.20 20.47
N ALA A 139 3.87 2.51 20.96
CA ALA A 139 5.24 2.68 20.45
C ALA A 139 5.39 2.31 18.95
N ALA A 140 4.66 1.30 18.49
CA ALA A 140 4.67 0.90 17.08
C ALA A 140 3.97 1.95 16.21
N VAL A 141 2.80 2.42 16.65
CA VAL A 141 2.03 3.48 15.98
C VAL A 141 2.85 4.76 15.89
N ASP A 142 3.52 5.19 16.96
CA ASP A 142 4.33 6.41 16.97
C ASP A 142 5.49 6.36 15.95
N ARG A 143 6.16 5.21 15.83
CA ARG A 143 7.21 5.01 14.81
C ARG A 143 6.67 5.16 13.38
N ILE A 144 5.52 4.54 13.11
CA ILE A 144 4.89 4.61 11.78
C ILE A 144 4.39 6.04 11.51
N LEU A 145 3.79 6.70 12.51
CA LEU A 145 3.34 8.09 12.42
C LEU A 145 4.45 9.06 12.06
N GLY A 146 5.68 8.82 12.53
CA GLY A 146 6.85 9.62 12.15
C GLY A 146 7.16 9.56 10.65
N ARG A 147 6.88 8.43 9.99
CA ARG A 147 6.99 8.28 8.52
C ARG A 147 5.77 8.81 7.79
N LEU A 148 4.61 8.66 8.42
CA LEU A 148 3.33 8.94 7.80
C LEU A 148 3.13 10.43 7.52
N ASP A 149 3.67 11.34 8.33
CA ASP A 149 3.60 12.79 8.06
C ASP A 149 4.32 13.20 6.77
N GLU A 150 5.49 12.63 6.52
CA GLU A 150 6.22 12.86 5.27
C GLU A 150 5.44 12.29 4.08
N ALA A 151 4.98 11.05 4.21
CA ALA A 151 4.19 10.38 3.18
C ALA A 151 2.90 11.14 2.85
N ALA A 152 2.18 11.65 3.86
CA ALA A 152 0.98 12.46 3.70
C ALA A 152 1.25 13.73 2.90
N ARG A 153 2.32 14.47 3.26
CA ARG A 153 2.69 15.71 2.57
C ARG A 153 3.03 15.45 1.11
N LEU A 154 3.83 14.42 0.84
CA LEU A 154 4.19 14.04 -0.52
C LEU A 154 2.95 13.65 -1.32
N TRP A 155 2.12 12.76 -0.77
CA TRP A 155 0.89 12.31 -1.43
C TRP A 155 -0.08 13.45 -1.73
N HIS A 156 -0.32 14.34 -0.76
CA HIS A 156 -1.23 15.47 -0.93
C HIS A 156 -0.75 16.46 -1.99
N GLY A 157 0.57 16.67 -2.10
CA GLY A 157 1.16 17.53 -3.11
C GLY A 157 1.20 16.96 -4.53
N LEU A 158 0.87 15.67 -4.73
CA LEU A 158 0.92 15.06 -6.05
C LEU A 158 -0.26 15.50 -6.94
N PRO A 159 -0.01 15.88 -8.21
CA PRO A 159 -1.07 16.01 -9.20
C PRO A 159 -1.55 14.62 -9.66
N VAL A 160 -2.67 14.60 -10.39
CA VAL A 160 -3.07 13.40 -11.15
C VAL A 160 -1.96 13.06 -12.15
N GLY A 161 -1.57 11.79 -12.19
CA GLY A 161 -0.43 11.29 -12.97
C GLY A 161 0.85 11.15 -12.14
N GLY A 162 0.99 11.92 -11.06
CA GLY A 162 2.12 11.84 -10.14
C GLY A 162 2.11 10.58 -9.27
N SER A 163 3.28 10.22 -8.74
CA SER A 163 3.46 9.04 -7.92
C SER A 163 4.55 9.17 -6.87
N VAL A 164 4.41 8.40 -5.78
CA VAL A 164 5.47 8.14 -4.81
C VAL A 164 5.88 6.67 -4.93
N THR A 165 7.17 6.41 -4.99
CA THR A 165 7.74 5.06 -5.07
C THR A 165 8.63 4.77 -3.87
N TYR A 166 8.54 3.55 -3.36
CA TYR A 166 9.41 3.05 -2.31
C TYR A 166 10.04 1.73 -2.75
N THR A 167 11.29 1.50 -2.35
CA THR A 167 11.94 0.20 -2.53
C THR A 167 11.76 -0.63 -1.27
N TRP A 168 10.92 -1.66 -1.32
CA TRP A 168 10.65 -2.58 -0.21
C TRP A 168 11.91 -3.32 0.27
N PRO A 169 12.17 -3.44 1.59
CA PRO A 169 11.36 -2.97 2.74
C PRO A 169 11.80 -1.60 3.31
N GLY A 170 12.27 -0.68 2.48
CA GLY A 170 12.71 0.66 2.89
C GLY A 170 11.57 1.68 3.00
N THR A 171 11.67 2.62 3.94
CA THR A 171 10.66 3.67 4.17
C THR A 171 11.00 5.02 3.52
N ARG A 172 12.09 5.09 2.73
CA ARG A 172 12.48 6.30 2.02
C ARG A 172 11.82 6.36 0.64
N PRO A 173 10.99 7.39 0.36
CA PRO A 173 10.35 7.54 -0.93
C PRO A 173 11.26 8.20 -1.98
N SER A 174 10.99 7.92 -3.25
CA SER A 174 11.26 8.81 -4.38
C SER A 174 9.94 9.31 -4.95
N VAL A 175 9.96 10.51 -5.53
CA VAL A 175 8.74 11.19 -6.01
C VAL A 175 8.89 11.50 -7.49
N ASP A 176 7.86 11.19 -8.27
CA ASP A 176 7.69 11.63 -9.64
C ASP A 176 6.42 12.47 -9.72
N ALA A 177 6.55 13.76 -10.03
CA ALA A 177 5.41 14.66 -10.16
C ALA A 177 4.54 14.35 -11.39
N GLY A 178 4.96 13.44 -12.27
CA GLY A 178 4.33 13.19 -13.56
C GLY A 178 4.69 14.26 -14.57
N ALA A 179 4.51 13.96 -15.86
CA ALA A 179 4.67 14.96 -16.91
C ALA A 179 3.62 16.07 -16.69
N SER A 180 4.07 17.28 -16.34
CA SER A 180 3.23 18.47 -16.41
C SER A 180 2.69 18.58 -17.83
N VAL A 181 1.41 18.30 -18.01
CA VAL A 181 0.70 18.71 -19.23
C VAL A 181 0.66 20.23 -19.17
N ARG A 182 1.71 20.87 -19.70
CA ARG A 182 1.69 22.30 -20.02
C ARG A 182 0.50 22.46 -20.97
N ARG A 183 -0.55 23.12 -20.49
CA ARG A 183 -1.63 23.62 -21.34
C ARG A 183 -1.13 24.80 -22.14
#